data_AF-A0A6P2Z1Y2-F1
#
_entry.id   AF-A0A6P2Z1Y2-F1
#
_cell.length_a   1.000
_cell.length_b   1.000
_cell.length_c   1.000
_cell.angle_alpha   90.00
_cell.angle_beta   90.00
_cell.angle_gamma   90.00
#
_symmetry.space_group_name_H-M   'P 1'
#
loop_
_entity.id
_entity.type
_entity.pdbx_description
1 polymer ?
#
loop_
_entity_poly.entity_id
_entity_poly.type
_entity_poly.pdbx_seq_one_letter_code
_entity_poly.pdbx_strand_id
1 'polypeptide(L)'
;MREVKRGNRALHYHTFALLPLVFAAELVQRRHIDLYRENDGAIGRLANLVIDAVDDPARFTAITPVKQDLFPWTFRDELSWVEPYHARFHDARLPAIIASRRPFTEWRLGGDVTAVWSAPLP
;
A
#
# COMPACT_ATOMS: atom_id res chain seq x y z
N MET A 1 7.04 13.97 -24.19
CA MET A 1 6.77 12.54 -23.91
C MET A 1 6.40 12.39 -22.43
N ARG A 2 5.10 12.37 -22.11
CA ARG A 2 4.57 12.26 -20.74
C ARG A 2 4.21 10.80 -20.39
N GLU A 3 3.91 9.96 -21.39
CA GLU A 3 3.66 8.52 -21.23
C GLU A 3 4.80 7.75 -20.56
N VAL A 4 6.05 7.94 -21.00
CA VAL A 4 7.19 7.15 -20.49
C VAL A 4 7.44 7.43 -19.00
N LYS A 5 7.17 8.65 -18.54
CA LYS A 5 7.25 9.04 -17.12
C LYS A 5 6.14 8.43 -16.25
N ARG A 6 5.03 8.00 -16.86
CA ARG A 6 4.00 7.21 -16.18
C ARG A 6 4.38 5.74 -16.14
N GLY A 7 4.93 5.22 -17.23
CA GLY A 7 5.39 3.82 -17.31
C GLY A 7 6.54 3.49 -16.37
N ASN A 8 7.50 4.41 -16.19
CA ASN A 8 8.64 4.21 -15.28
C ASN A 8 8.35 4.57 -13.82
N ARG A 9 7.19 5.15 -13.49
CA ARG A 9 6.78 5.50 -12.11
C ARG A 9 5.49 4.82 -11.69
N ALA A 10 5.05 3.82 -12.45
CA ALA A 10 3.80 3.12 -12.22
C ALA A 10 3.73 2.59 -10.79
N LEU A 11 4.82 2.00 -10.28
CA LEU A 11 4.87 1.47 -8.91
C LEU A 11 4.63 2.54 -7.84
N HIS A 12 5.29 3.70 -7.94
CA HIS A 12 5.04 4.80 -7.01
C HIS A 12 3.59 5.29 -7.06
N TYR A 13 3.01 5.44 -8.25
CA TYR A 13 1.60 5.83 -8.38
C TYR A 13 0.64 4.76 -7.84
N HIS A 14 0.98 3.48 -7.97
CA HIS A 14 0.21 2.38 -7.41
C HIS A 14 0.23 2.38 -5.88
N THR A 15 1.40 2.55 -5.26
CA THR A 15 1.53 2.71 -3.81
C THR A 15 0.77 3.95 -3.32
N PHE A 16 0.93 5.08 -4.02
CA PHE A 16 0.24 6.31 -3.69
C PHE A 16 -1.28 6.18 -3.81
N ALA A 17 -1.78 5.44 -4.80
CA ALA A 17 -3.22 5.20 -4.99
C ALA A 17 -3.80 4.24 -3.95
N LEU A 18 -3.02 3.26 -3.46
CA LEU A 18 -3.47 2.35 -2.40
C LEU A 18 -3.83 3.09 -1.12
N LEU A 19 -3.09 4.16 -0.80
CA LEU A 19 -3.31 4.94 0.40
C LEU A 19 -4.78 5.38 0.53
N PRO A 20 -5.35 6.26 -0.31
CA PRO A 20 -6.75 6.65 -0.18
C PRO A 20 -7.74 5.50 -0.39
N LEU A 21 -7.41 4.49 -1.22
CA LEU A 21 -8.32 3.36 -1.48
C LEU A 21 -8.54 2.49 -0.24
N VAL A 22 -7.46 2.16 0.48
CA VAL A 22 -7.53 1.36 1.72
C VAL A 22 -8.29 2.12 2.80
N PHE A 23 -7.97 3.40 3.03
CA PHE A 23 -8.70 4.21 4.02
C PHE A 23 -10.18 4.39 3.66
N ALA A 24 -10.49 4.60 2.38
CA ALA A 24 -11.88 4.66 1.93
C ALA A 24 -12.61 3.33 2.17
N ALA A 25 -11.97 2.20 1.85
CA ALA A 25 -12.52 0.87 2.10
C ALA A 25 -12.81 0.64 3.59
N GLU A 26 -11.88 0.96 4.48
CA GLU A 26 -12.08 0.86 5.93
C GLU A 26 -13.18 1.79 6.45
N LEU A 27 -13.30 3.00 5.89
CA LEU A 27 -14.32 3.95 6.31
C LEU A 27 -15.73 3.48 5.95
N VAL A 28 -15.93 3.00 4.72
CA VAL A 28 -17.26 2.56 4.25
C VAL A 28 -17.62 1.16 4.72
N GLN A 29 -16.63 0.35 5.13
CA GLN A 29 -16.87 -0.94 5.77
C GLN A 29 -17.73 -0.81 7.03
N ARG A 30 -17.59 0.28 7.79
CA ARG A 30 -18.46 0.58 8.95
C ARG A 30 -19.94 0.73 8.59
N ARG A 31 -20.24 0.92 7.30
CA ARG A 31 -21.58 0.99 6.72
C ARG A 31 -21.96 -0.30 5.96
N HIS A 32 -21.23 -1.39 6.18
CA HIS A 32 -21.40 -2.69 5.51
C HIS A 32 -21.18 -2.68 3.99
N ILE A 33 -20.41 -1.71 3.47
CA ILE A 33 -20.00 -1.66 2.06
C ILE A 33 -18.60 -2.27 1.95
N ASP A 34 -18.46 -3.33 1.16
CA ASP A 34 -17.19 -4.06 1.02
C ASP A 34 -16.44 -3.69 -0.27
N LEU A 35 -15.70 -2.58 -0.24
CA LEU A 35 -14.88 -2.14 -1.38
C LEU A 35 -13.72 -3.08 -1.70
N TYR A 36 -13.33 -3.98 -0.80
CA TYR A 36 -12.28 -4.96 -1.08
C TYR A 36 -12.73 -6.04 -2.04
N ARG A 37 -14.04 -6.22 -2.25
CA ARG A 37 -14.60 -7.17 -3.23
C ARG A 37 -14.87 -6.56 -4.60
N GLU A 38 -14.87 -5.24 -4.70
CA GLU A 38 -15.14 -4.54 -5.95
C GLU A 38 -14.06 -4.81 -7.01
N ASN A 39 -14.48 -4.83 -8.27
CA ASN A 39 -13.60 -5.05 -9.43
C ASN A 39 -12.70 -6.30 -9.30
N ASP A 40 -13.31 -7.41 -8.92
CA ASP A 40 -12.67 -8.72 -8.65
C ASP A 40 -11.58 -8.66 -7.55
N GLY A 41 -11.73 -7.74 -6.59
CA GLY A 41 -10.75 -7.52 -5.53
C GLY A 41 -9.53 -6.70 -5.98
N ALA A 42 -9.77 -5.65 -6.76
CA ALA A 42 -8.69 -4.82 -7.31
C ALA A 42 -7.77 -4.22 -6.24
N ILE A 43 -8.32 -3.81 -5.08
CA ILE A 43 -7.52 -3.30 -3.95
C ILE A 43 -6.56 -4.38 -3.43
N GLY A 44 -7.05 -5.61 -3.23
CA GLY A 44 -6.22 -6.73 -2.77
C GLY A 44 -5.15 -7.12 -3.78
N ARG A 45 -5.48 -7.16 -5.08
CA ARG A 45 -4.48 -7.43 -6.15
C ARG A 45 -3.39 -6.36 -6.16
N LEU A 46 -3.77 -5.09 -6.01
CA LEU A 46 -2.82 -3.98 -5.97
C LEU A 46 -1.96 -4.01 -4.70
N ALA A 47 -2.55 -4.30 -3.54
CA ALA A 47 -1.84 -4.45 -2.28
C ALA A 47 -0.79 -5.58 -2.35
N ASN A 48 -1.16 -6.75 -2.88
CA ASN A 48 -0.24 -7.86 -3.10
C ASN A 48 0.95 -7.47 -3.97
N LEU A 49 0.68 -6.77 -5.09
CA LEU A 49 1.70 -6.27 -6.00
C LEU A 49 2.68 -5.31 -5.28
N VAL A 50 2.20 -4.44 -4.40
CA VAL A 50 3.09 -3.52 -3.66
C VAL A 50 3.86 -4.27 -2.56
N ILE A 51 3.23 -5.21 -1.85
CA ILE A 51 3.90 -6.05 -0.84
C ILE A 51 5.05 -6.83 -1.47
N ASP A 52 4.80 -7.45 -2.62
CA ASP A 52 5.82 -8.19 -3.36
C ASP A 52 6.93 -7.27 -3.89
N ALA A 53 6.61 -6.03 -4.27
CA ALA A 53 7.59 -5.06 -4.75
C ALA A 53 8.43 -4.44 -3.62
N VAL A 54 7.91 -4.41 -2.38
CA VAL A 54 8.67 -4.00 -1.18
C VAL A 54 9.68 -5.06 -0.79
N ASP A 55 9.30 -6.35 -0.90
CA ASP A 55 10.19 -7.50 -0.68
C ASP A 55 11.27 -7.59 -1.77
N ASP A 56 10.85 -7.53 -3.03
CA ASP A 56 11.73 -7.60 -4.19
C ASP A 56 11.24 -6.68 -5.32
N PRO A 57 11.88 -5.50 -5.51
CA PRO A 57 11.55 -4.59 -6.60
C PRO A 57 11.63 -5.24 -8.00
N ALA A 58 12.40 -6.32 -8.17
CA ALA A 58 12.48 -7.04 -9.43
C ALA A 58 11.17 -7.78 -9.75
N ARG A 59 10.36 -8.18 -8.77
CA ARG A 59 9.04 -8.80 -9.03
C ARG A 59 8.09 -7.87 -9.78
N PHE A 60 8.27 -6.56 -9.64
CA PHE A 60 7.48 -5.59 -10.41
C PHE A 60 7.84 -5.60 -11.92
N THR A 61 9.05 -6.04 -12.28
CA THR A 61 9.46 -6.16 -13.69
C THR A 61 8.67 -7.22 -14.45
N ALA A 62 8.06 -8.18 -13.75
CA ALA A 62 7.13 -9.15 -14.35
C ALA A 62 5.82 -8.51 -14.83
N ILE A 63 5.46 -7.36 -14.28
CA ILE A 63 4.24 -6.60 -14.63
C ILE A 63 4.53 -5.60 -15.74
N THR A 64 5.72 -5.01 -15.72
CA THR A 64 6.17 -4.10 -16.77
C THR A 64 7.65 -4.29 -17.06
N PRO A 65 8.05 -4.44 -18.34
CA PRO A 65 9.46 -4.51 -18.71
C PRO A 65 10.19 -3.16 -18.49
N VAL A 66 9.45 -2.10 -18.13
CA VAL A 66 10.02 -0.78 -17.87
C VAL A 66 10.62 -0.73 -16.47
N LYS A 67 11.92 -0.48 -16.38
CA LYS A 67 12.62 -0.22 -15.11
C LYS A 67 11.91 0.91 -14.36
N GLN A 68 11.50 0.62 -13.12
CA GLN A 68 10.86 1.62 -12.27
C GLN A 68 11.89 2.55 -11.65
N ASP A 69 11.60 3.85 -11.69
CA ASP A 69 12.33 4.92 -11.04
C ASP A 69 11.61 5.23 -9.73
N LEU A 70 12.08 4.61 -8.64
CA LEU A 70 11.49 4.77 -7.32
C LEU A 70 12.10 5.99 -6.63
N PHE A 71 11.23 6.83 -6.09
CA PHE A 71 11.68 7.87 -5.19
C PHE A 71 12.18 7.26 -3.88
N PRO A 72 13.15 7.90 -3.19
CA PRO A 72 13.64 7.45 -1.89
C PRO A 72 12.53 7.26 -0.82
N TRP A 73 11.37 7.92 -1.01
CA TRP A 73 10.24 7.85 -0.08
C TRP A 73 9.12 6.89 -0.48
N THR A 74 9.20 6.22 -1.65
CA THR A 74 8.12 5.36 -2.18
C THR A 74 7.70 4.23 -1.24
N PHE A 75 8.59 3.82 -0.34
CA PHE A 75 8.35 2.76 0.66
C PHE A 75 8.53 3.25 2.10
N ARG A 76 8.31 4.54 2.33
CA ARG A 76 8.32 5.17 3.66
C ARG A 76 6.88 5.44 4.09
N ASP A 77 6.51 6.71 4.21
CA ASP A 77 5.20 7.14 4.73
C ASP A 77 4.05 6.74 3.78
N GLU A 78 4.33 6.54 2.50
CA GLU A 78 3.35 6.06 1.51
C GLU A 78 2.88 4.63 1.79
N LEU A 79 3.61 3.87 2.60
CA LEU A 79 3.17 2.55 3.05
C LEU A 79 2.20 2.60 4.23
N SER A 80 1.80 3.77 4.74
CA SER A 80 0.91 3.85 5.92
C SER A 80 -0.40 3.05 5.79
N TRP A 81 -0.84 2.72 4.56
CA TRP A 81 -1.98 1.83 4.31
C TRP A 81 -1.78 0.39 4.82
N VAL A 82 -0.55 -0.06 5.08
CA VAL A 82 -0.29 -1.42 5.57
C VAL A 82 -0.83 -1.63 6.98
N GLU A 83 -0.97 -0.57 7.79
CA GLU A 83 -1.51 -0.65 9.16
C GLU A 83 -2.97 -1.12 9.16
N PRO A 84 -3.93 -0.38 8.56
CA PRO A 84 -5.30 -0.84 8.45
C PRO A 84 -5.44 -2.15 7.67
N TYR A 85 -4.64 -2.33 6.62
CA TYR A 85 -4.71 -3.55 5.80
C TYR A 85 -4.28 -4.79 6.59
N HIS A 86 -3.20 -4.71 7.38
CA HIS A 86 -2.77 -5.80 8.25
C HIS A 86 -3.77 -6.05 9.37
N ALA A 87 -4.32 -5.00 9.98
CA ALA A 87 -5.35 -5.13 11.02
C ALA A 87 -6.60 -5.87 10.52
N ARG A 88 -6.92 -5.76 9.23
CA ARG A 88 -8.06 -6.44 8.60
C ARG A 88 -7.74 -7.86 8.14
N PHE A 89 -6.67 -8.04 7.36
CA PHE A 89 -6.39 -9.28 6.64
C PHE A 89 -5.37 -10.19 7.32
N HIS A 90 -4.63 -9.67 8.30
CA HIS A 90 -3.57 -10.41 9.00
C HIS A 90 -2.55 -11.07 8.06
N ASP A 91 -2.21 -10.41 6.95
CA ASP A 91 -1.20 -10.91 6.01
C ASP A 91 0.14 -11.09 6.73
N ALA A 92 0.67 -12.32 6.73
CA ALA A 92 1.88 -12.71 7.45
C ALA A 92 3.16 -12.05 6.92
N ARG A 93 3.14 -11.47 5.71
CA ARG A 93 4.29 -10.74 5.14
C ARG A 93 4.41 -9.33 5.71
N LEU A 94 3.30 -8.75 6.15
CA LEU A 94 3.25 -7.36 6.59
C LEU A 94 3.98 -7.07 7.91
N PRO A 95 4.00 -7.94 8.93
CA PRO A 95 4.74 -7.68 10.16
C PRO A 95 6.20 -7.31 9.95
N ALA A 96 6.92 -8.00 9.04
CA ALA A 96 8.31 -7.68 8.73
C ALA A 96 8.46 -6.29 8.09
N ILE A 97 7.50 -5.90 7.24
CA ILE A 97 7.49 -4.58 6.58
C ILE A 97 7.15 -3.47 7.59
N ILE A 98 6.18 -3.72 8.47
CA ILE A 98 5.65 -2.79 9.45
C ILE A 98 6.66 -2.55 10.58
N ALA A 99 7.22 -3.61 11.16
CA ALA A 99 8.10 -3.54 12.33
C ALA A 99 9.32 -2.65 12.08
N SER A 100 9.90 -2.68 10.88
CA SER A 100 11.07 -1.86 10.54
C SER A 100 10.73 -0.40 10.19
N ARG A 101 9.45 -0.03 10.13
CA ARG A 101 8.97 1.28 9.64
C ARG A 101 8.06 2.02 10.61
N ARG A 102 7.54 1.35 11.63
CA ARG A 102 6.78 2.01 12.68
C ARG A 102 7.66 3.06 13.41
N PRO A 103 7.09 4.21 13.80
CA PRO A 103 5.70 4.61 13.56
C PRO A 103 5.47 5.16 12.14
N PHE A 104 4.32 4.84 11.54
CA PHE A 104 3.87 5.47 10.30
C PHE A 104 3.18 6.79 10.61
N THR A 105 3.71 7.89 10.05
CA THR A 105 3.12 9.22 10.15
C THR A 105 2.84 9.76 8.76
N GLU A 106 1.57 10.05 8.47
CA GLU A 106 1.16 10.66 7.21
C GLU A 106 0.22 11.83 7.52
N TRP A 107 0.72 13.05 7.28
CA TRP A 107 0.02 14.29 7.58
C TRP A 107 -1.30 14.41 6.80
N ARG A 108 -1.39 13.81 5.60
CA ARG A 108 -2.63 13.76 4.81
C ARG A 108 -3.74 12.92 5.46
N LEU A 109 -3.37 12.06 6.40
CA LEU A 109 -4.27 11.14 7.11
C LEU A 109 -4.50 11.55 8.57
N GLY A 110 -4.07 12.75 8.96
CA GLY A 110 -4.26 13.27 10.31
C GLY A 110 -3.09 12.99 11.27
N GLY A 111 -1.94 12.53 10.77
CA GLY A 111 -0.72 12.38 11.56
C GLY A 111 -0.36 10.92 11.80
N ASP A 112 -0.35 10.49 13.07
CA ASP A 112 0.11 9.16 13.47
C ASP A 112 -0.92 8.07 13.09
N VAL A 113 -0.63 7.39 11.99
CA VAL A 113 -1.48 6.31 11.47
C VAL A 113 -1.34 5.07 12.33
N THR A 114 -0.13 4.77 12.81
CA THR A 114 0.12 3.62 13.69
C THR A 114 -0.71 3.74 14.98
N ALA A 115 -0.79 4.91 15.59
CA ALA A 115 -1.59 5.10 16.82
C ALA A 115 -3.08 4.81 16.63
N VAL A 116 -3.63 5.06 15.43
CA VAL A 116 -5.08 4.92 15.16
C VAL A 116 -5.44 3.55 14.59
N TRP A 117 -4.54 2.94 13.81
CA TRP A 117 -4.87 1.77 12.97
C TRP A 117 -4.01 0.53 13.24
N SER A 118 -3.00 0.60 14.10
CA SER A 118 -2.12 -0.54 14.30
C SER A 118 -2.83 -1.73 14.94
N ALA A 119 -2.49 -2.93 14.43
CA ALA A 119 -2.73 -4.18 15.11
C ALA A 119 -1.43 -4.71 15.77
N PRO A 120 -1.54 -5.54 16.82
CA PRO A 120 -0.39 -6.26 17.37
C PRO A 120 0.32 -7.07 16.28
N LEU A 121 1.65 -7.01 16.26
CA LEU A 121 2.46 -7.88 15.42
C LEU A 121 2.80 -9.16 16.21
N PRO A 122 2.87 -10.33 15.54
CA PRO A 122 3.26 -11.59 16.16
C PRO A 122 4.75 -11.66 16.52
#